data_AF-A0A2G7H1F9-F1
#
_entry.id   AF-A0A2G7H1F9-F1
#
_cell.length_a   1.000
_cell.length_b   1.000
_cell.length_c   1.000
_cell.angle_alpha   90.00
_cell.angle_beta   90.00
_cell.angle_gamma   90.00
#
_symmetry.space_group_name_H-M   'P 1'
#
loop_
_entity.id
_entity.type
_entity.pdbx_description
1 polymer ?
#
loop_
_entity_poly.entity_id
_entity_poly.type
_entity_poly.pdbx_seq_one_letter_code
_entity_poly.pdbx_strand_id
1 'polypeptide(L)'
;MIQDKPRSITRTWTVTTAHEMDRVVVMTTTHTVTLSADHAGHLTAQVDGQPSTPQRADHLLRTAAQRALLSETRPLPLLPVPAFPWGAA
;
A
#
# COMPACT_ATOMS: atom_id res chain seq x y z
N MET A 1 22.05 4.00 17.76
CA MET A 1 20.80 3.26 17.51
C MET A 1 20.38 3.57 16.09
N ILE A 2 20.25 2.55 15.24
CA ILE A 2 20.08 2.71 13.80
C ILE A 2 18.73 3.39 13.56
N GLN A 3 18.79 4.61 13.03
CA GLN A 3 17.68 5.45 12.63
C GLN A 3 16.78 4.63 11.71
N ASP A 4 15.57 4.30 12.18
CA ASP A 4 14.56 3.53 11.43
C ASP A 4 14.08 4.41 10.28
N LYS A 5 14.86 4.39 9.19
CA LYS A 5 14.70 5.28 8.05
C LYS A 5 13.32 5.02 7.46
N PRO A 6 12.41 6.02 7.41
CA PRO A 6 11.04 5.79 6.99
C PRO A 6 11.01 5.24 5.57
N ARG A 7 10.54 3.99 5.43
CA ARG A 7 10.54 3.30 4.14
C ARG A 7 9.24 3.70 3.47
N SER A 8 9.29 4.68 2.56
CA SER A 8 8.15 4.92 1.69
C SER A 8 7.76 3.57 1.08
N ILE A 9 6.49 3.21 1.14
CA ILE A 9 6.03 1.92 0.66
C ILE A 9 4.64 2.10 0.11
N THR A 10 4.42 1.57 -1.09
CA THR A 10 3.09 1.47 -1.69
C THR A 10 2.77 0.01 -1.85
N ARG A 11 1.57 -0.39 -1.42
CA ARG A 11 1.05 -1.74 -1.58
C ARG A 11 -0.35 -1.68 -2.12
N THR A 12 -0.65 -2.57 -3.04
CA THR A 12 -1.98 -2.71 -3.63
C THR A 12 -2.48 -4.12 -3.41
N TRP A 13 -3.71 -4.26 -2.93
CA TRP A 13 -4.38 -5.53 -2.71
C TRP A 13 -5.71 -5.58 -3.46
N THR A 14 -6.07 -6.78 -3.90
CA THR A 14 -7.46 -7.13 -4.15
C THR A 14 -8.07 -7.63 -2.85
N VAL A 15 -9.22 -7.09 -2.48
CA VAL A 15 -9.95 -7.41 -1.26
C VAL A 15 -11.36 -7.82 -1.63
N THR A 16 -11.82 -8.98 -1.16
CA THR A 16 -13.20 -9.41 -1.33
C THR A 16 -13.90 -9.41 0.02
N THR A 17 -14.99 -8.65 0.14
CA THR A 17 -15.88 -8.62 1.30
C THR A 17 -17.11 -9.48 1.01
N ALA A 18 -17.53 -10.27 1.99
CA ALA A 18 -18.77 -11.02 1.95
C ALA A 18 -19.82 -10.32 2.83
N HIS A 19 -21.00 -10.09 2.27
CA HIS A 19 -22.16 -9.59 2.99
C HIS A 19 -23.07 -10.77 3.27
N GLU A 20 -23.37 -10.97 4.55
CA GLU A 20 -24.22 -12.07 5.01
C GLU A 20 -25.57 -11.55 5.51
N MET A 21 -26.62 -12.30 5.20
CA MET A 21 -27.95 -12.15 5.77
C MET A 21 -28.38 -13.53 6.29
N ASP A 22 -28.77 -13.62 7.56
CA ASP A 22 -29.13 -14.89 8.21
C ASP A 22 -28.05 -15.99 8.09
N ARG A 23 -26.76 -15.61 8.19
CA ARG A 23 -25.57 -16.47 8.02
C ARG A 23 -25.41 -17.07 6.61
N VAL A 24 -26.09 -16.51 5.63
CA VAL A 24 -25.94 -16.85 4.21
C VAL A 24 -25.27 -15.69 3.50
N VAL A 25 -24.19 -15.96 2.75
CA VAL A 25 -23.55 -14.93 1.90
C VAL A 25 -24.52 -14.54 0.79
N VAL A 26 -25.02 -13.31 0.85
CA VAL A 26 -25.97 -12.76 -0.11
C VAL A 26 -25.28 -11.93 -1.20
N MET A 27 -24.10 -11.40 -0.91
CA MET A 27 -23.34 -10.59 -1.87
C MET A 27 -21.85 -10.66 -1.56
N THR A 28 -21.03 -10.72 -2.61
CA THR A 28 -19.59 -10.50 -2.52
C THR A 28 -19.21 -9.26 -3.30
N THR A 29 -18.42 -8.39 -2.69
CA THR A 29 -17.91 -7.18 -3.35
C THR A 29 -16.39 -7.24 -3.36
N THR A 30 -15.80 -6.98 -4.53
CA THR A 30 -14.35 -6.94 -4.69
C THR A 30 -13.90 -5.50 -4.84
N HIS A 31 -12.93 -5.11 -4.03
CA HIS A 31 -12.31 -3.80 -4.01
C HIS A 31 -10.81 -3.91 -4.33
N THR A 32 -10.27 -2.90 -4.99
CA THR A 32 -8.83 -2.70 -5.09
C THR A 32 -8.40 -1.66 -4.06
N VAL A 33 -7.59 -2.06 -3.08
CA VAL A 33 -7.11 -1.17 -2.02
C VAL A 33 -5.64 -0.88 -2.23
N THR A 34 -5.28 0.40 -2.33
CA THR A 34 -3.88 0.85 -2.38
C THR A 34 -3.58 1.64 -1.10
N LEU A 35 -2.57 1.25 -0.34
CA LEU A 35 -2.02 2.04 0.76
C LEU A 35 -0.61 2.50 0.40
N SER A 36 -0.34 3.78 0.60
CA SER A 36 0.99 4.35 0.48
C SER A 36 1.41 5.02 1.77
N ALA A 37 2.64 4.78 2.21
CA ALA A 37 3.31 5.53 3.25
C ALA A 37 4.46 6.33 2.63
N ASP A 38 4.62 7.59 3.03
CA ASP A 38 5.76 8.41 2.62
C ASP A 38 6.93 8.35 3.62
N HIS A 39 7.99 9.13 3.35
CA HIS A 39 9.17 9.23 4.21
C HIS A 39 8.90 10.03 5.50
N ALA A 40 7.76 10.71 5.63
CA ALA A 40 7.37 11.41 6.84
C ALA A 40 6.44 10.54 7.72
N GLY A 41 6.04 9.36 7.23
CA GLY A 41 5.06 8.51 7.89
C GLY A 41 3.60 8.90 7.60
N HIS A 42 3.36 9.80 6.64
CA HIS A 42 2.01 10.09 6.19
C HIS A 42 1.47 8.91 5.39
N LEU A 43 0.28 8.48 5.78
CA LEU A 43 -0.46 7.42 5.10
C LEU A 43 -1.49 8.02 4.15
N THR A 44 -1.46 7.58 2.91
CA THR A 44 -2.51 7.86 1.92
C THR A 44 -3.13 6.55 1.47
N ALA A 45 -4.41 6.61 1.10
CA ALA A 45 -5.17 5.45 0.69
C ALA A 45 -5.97 5.73 -0.59
N GLN A 46 -6.11 4.71 -1.41
CA GLN A 46 -7.06 4.70 -2.51
C GLN A 46 -7.86 3.40 -2.46
N VAL A 47 -9.16 3.49 -2.75
CA VAL A 47 -10.05 2.35 -2.88
C VAL A 47 -10.73 2.47 -4.24
N ASP A 48 -10.61 1.44 -5.06
CA ASP A 48 -11.13 1.40 -6.44
C ASP A 48 -10.63 2.59 -7.29
N GLY A 49 -9.36 2.96 -7.08
CA GLY A 49 -8.71 4.09 -7.75
C GLY A 49 -9.13 5.47 -7.25
N GLN A 50 -10.09 5.58 -6.33
CA GLN A 50 -10.52 6.85 -5.75
C GLN A 50 -9.77 7.16 -4.45
N PRO A 51 -9.39 8.42 -4.19
CA PRO A 51 -8.84 8.82 -2.90
C PRO A 51 -9.75 8.42 -1.74
N SER A 52 -9.15 7.86 -0.70
CA SER A 52 -9.88 7.39 0.48
C SER A 52 -9.09 7.68 1.76
N THR A 53 -9.73 7.45 2.90
CA THR A 53 -9.06 7.57 4.20
C THR A 53 -8.28 6.29 4.53
N PRO A 54 -7.11 6.38 5.18
CA PRO A 54 -6.37 5.21 5.63
C PRO A 54 -7.20 4.29 6.53
N GLN A 55 -8.07 4.85 7.36
CA GLN A 55 -8.96 4.09 8.24
C GLN A 55 -9.96 3.23 7.46
N ARG A 56 -10.52 3.74 6.36
CA ARG A 56 -11.45 2.98 5.51
C ARG A 56 -10.73 1.85 4.79
N ALA A 57 -9.56 2.11 4.24
CA ALA A 57 -8.75 1.09 3.58
C ALA A 57 -8.30 -0.01 4.57
N ASP A 58 -7.86 0.37 5.77
CA ASP A 58 -7.49 -0.57 6.83
C ASP A 58 -8.69 -1.40 7.29
N HIS A 59 -9.88 -0.77 7.44
CA HIS A 59 -11.11 -1.48 7.75
C HIS A 59 -11.42 -2.55 6.71
N LEU A 60 -11.41 -2.21 5.41
CA LEU A 60 -11.63 -3.17 4.31
C LEU A 60 -10.63 -4.32 4.34
N LEU A 61 -9.34 -4.05 4.59
CA LEU A 61 -8.30 -5.08 4.66
C LEU A 61 -8.48 -6.03 5.86
N ARG A 62 -9.07 -5.57 6.96
CA ARG A 62 -9.34 -6.39 8.15
C ARG A 62 -10.65 -7.17 8.07
N THR A 63 -11.68 -6.61 7.43
CA THR A 63 -12.99 -7.26 7.26
C THR A 63 -13.09 -8.09 5.99
N ALA A 64 -12.02 -8.11 5.19
CA ALA A 64 -11.87 -8.95 4.01
C ALA A 64 -12.13 -10.43 4.34
N ALA A 65 -13.06 -11.05 3.62
CA ALA A 65 -13.17 -12.51 3.59
C ALA A 65 -11.96 -13.12 2.86
N GLN A 66 -11.48 -12.45 1.81
CA GLN A 66 -10.28 -12.81 1.07
C GLN A 66 -9.45 -11.57 0.74
N ARG A 67 -8.12 -11.71 0.77
CA ARG A 67 -7.18 -10.67 0.36
C ARG A 67 -6.02 -11.26 -0.44
N ALA A 68 -5.65 -10.60 -1.53
CA ALA A 68 -4.51 -10.96 -2.35
C ALA A 68 -3.66 -9.72 -2.62
N LEU A 69 -2.35 -9.77 -2.35
CA LEU A 69 -1.43 -8.69 -2.68
C LEU A 69 -1.18 -8.71 -4.20
N LEU A 70 -1.51 -7.61 -4.88
CA LEU A 70 -1.29 -7.42 -6.31
C LEU A 70 0.10 -6.88 -6.61
N SER A 71 0.51 -5.85 -5.86
CA SER A 71 1.80 -5.20 -6.06
C SER A 71 2.32 -4.59 -4.76
N GLU A 72 3.65 -4.54 -4.67
CA GLU A 72 4.36 -3.84 -3.61
C GLU A 72 5.53 -3.09 -4.24
N THR A 73 5.57 -1.79 -4.01
CA THR A 73 6.65 -0.90 -4.48
C THR A 73 7.32 -0.26 -3.27
N ARG A 74 8.64 -0.39 -3.20
CA ARG A 74 9.50 0.33 -2.25
C ARG A 74 10.52 1.11 -3.08
N PRO A 75 10.56 2.46 -2.99
CA PRO A 75 11.60 3.20 -3.65
C PRO A 75 12.95 2.80 -3.03
N LEU A 76 13.89 2.45 -3.91
CA LEU A 76 15.25 2.17 -3.50
C LEU A 76 15.85 3.44 -2.86
N PRO A 77 16.65 3.30 -1.79
CA PRO A 77 17.43 4.43 -1.32
C PRO A 77 18.31 4.91 -2.48
N LEU A 78 18.24 6.19 -2.82
CA LEU A 78 19.17 6.81 -3.77
C LEU A 78 20.58 6.55 -3.24
N LEU A 79 21.30 5.62 -3.86
CA LEU A 79 22.71 5.44 -3.60
C LEU A 79 23.40 6.75 -4.02
N PRO A 80 24.36 7.26 -3.23
CA PRO A 80 25.18 8.37 -3.71
C PRO A 80 25.85 7.92 -5.00
N VAL A 81 25.54 8.58 -6.11
CA VAL A 81 26.26 8.38 -7.37
C VAL A 81 27.71 8.72 -7.06
N PRO A 82 28.67 7.79 -7.19
CA PRO A 82 30.07 8.17 -7.06
C PRO A 82 30.34 9.20 -8.15
N ALA A 83 30.73 10.41 -7.73
CA ALA A 83 31.31 11.40 -8.63
C ALA A 83 32.61 10.77 -9.15
N PHE A 84 32.54 10.08 -10.28
CA PHE A 84 33.75 9.60 -10.95
C PHE A 84 34.48 10.83 -11.50
N PRO A 85 35.69 11.14 -11.03
CA PRO A 85 36.50 12.16 -11.67
C PRO A 85 37.14 11.50 -12.90
N TRP A 86 36.47 11.52 -14.03
CA TRP A 86 37.17 11.50 -15.32
C TRP A 86 37.54 12.98 -15.52
N GLY A 87 38.70 13.42 -15.05
CA GLY A 87 39.98 13.03 -15.64
C GLY A 87 40.29 14.12 -16.67
N ALA A 88 40.90 15.19 -16.19
CA ALA A 88 41.49 16.20 -17.06
C ALA A 88 42.51 15.53 -17.98
N ALA A 89 42.36 15.74 -19.29
CA ALA A 89 43.40 15.61 -20.29
C ALA A 89 43.05 16.54 -21.45
#